data_AF-A0A2V5NJX4-F1
#
_entry.id   AF-A0A2V5NJX4-F1
#
_cell.length_a   1.000
_cell.length_b   1.000
_cell.length_c   1.000
_cell.angle_alpha   90.00
_cell.angle_beta   90.00
_cell.angle_gamma   90.00
#
_symmetry.space_group_name_H-M   'P 1'
#
loop_
_entity.id
_entity.type
_entity.pdbx_description
1 polymer ?
#
loop_
_entity_poly.entity_id
_entity_poly.type
_entity_poly.pdbx_seq_one_letter_code
_entity_poly.pdbx_strand_id
1 'polypeptide(L)'
;MLHLANTGGCSWREYAQWALDCCRAEGIPMKARKIGASSLAEMKSFIARRPVYSVLSSAKYEALTGRAPRPWQEAVSDFVRDFVAKR
;
A
#
# COMPACT_ATOMS: atom_id res chain seq x y z
N MET A 1 12.34 7.73 19.73
CA MET A 1 11.21 7.19 18.95
C MET A 1 11.08 7.92 17.63
N LEU A 2 10.93 7.17 16.53
CA LEU A 2 10.77 7.64 15.14
C LEU A 2 9.60 6.88 14.49
N HIS A 3 8.89 7.52 13.56
CA HIS A 3 8.04 6.83 12.62
C HIS A 3 8.80 6.62 11.32
N LEU A 4 8.65 5.44 10.73
CA LEU A 4 9.25 5.10 9.46
C LEU A 4 8.27 4.27 8.65
N ALA A 5 7.75 4.86 7.58
CA ALA A 5 6.91 4.23 6.58
C ALA A 5 7.26 4.79 5.19
N ASN A 6 6.89 4.06 4.13
CA ASN A 6 6.97 4.59 2.77
C ASN A 6 6.21 5.92 2.65
N THR A 7 6.67 6.79 1.76
CA THR A 7 6.06 8.12 1.60
C THR A 7 4.70 8.06 0.91
N GLY A 8 3.88 9.06 1.21
CA GLY A 8 2.48 9.13 0.77
C GLY A 8 1.52 8.42 1.71
N GLY A 9 0.29 8.25 1.25
CA GLY A 9 -0.77 7.53 1.96
C GLY A 9 -1.87 7.15 0.97
N CYS A 10 -2.62 6.11 1.30
CA CYS A 10 -3.73 5.65 0.48
C CYS A 10 -4.75 4.88 1.33
N SER A 11 -5.93 4.69 0.78
CA SER A 11 -6.92 3.72 1.27
C SER A 11 -6.53 2.30 0.87
N TRP A 12 -7.08 1.31 1.58
CA TRP A 12 -6.93 -0.10 1.20
C TRP A 12 -7.41 -0.41 -0.22
N ARG A 13 -8.44 0.31 -0.71
CA ARG A 13 -8.94 0.14 -2.08
C ARG A 13 -7.91 0.60 -3.11
N GLU A 14 -7.31 1.78 -2.90
CA GLU A 14 -6.29 2.31 -3.79
C GLU A 14 -5.04 1.44 -3.78
N TYR A 15 -4.65 0.96 -2.60
CA TYR A 15 -3.54 0.03 -2.48
C TYR A 15 -3.80 -1.26 -3.28
N ALA A 16 -4.97 -1.88 -3.08
CA ALA A 16 -5.36 -3.09 -3.82
C ALA A 16 -5.46 -2.85 -5.33
N GLN A 17 -5.96 -1.69 -5.76
CA GLN A 17 -6.02 -1.33 -7.17
C GLN A 17 -4.62 -1.22 -7.77
N TRP A 18 -3.70 -0.54 -7.08
CA TRP A 18 -2.33 -0.42 -7.53
C TRP A 18 -1.63 -1.77 -7.65
N ALA A 19 -1.80 -2.65 -6.66
CA ALA A 19 -1.25 -4.00 -6.72
C ALA A 19 -1.80 -4.80 -7.92
N LEU A 20 -3.10 -4.71 -8.20
CA LEU A 20 -3.74 -5.32 -9.36
C LEU A 20 -3.15 -4.78 -10.68
N ASP A 21 -2.93 -3.46 -10.76
CA ASP A 21 -2.36 -2.82 -11.93
C ASP A 21 -0.89 -3.21 -12.14
N CYS A 22 -0.09 -3.33 -11.07
CA CYS A 22 1.26 -3.89 -11.12
C CYS A 22 1.25 -5.33 -11.66
N CYS A 23 0.36 -6.19 -11.15
CA CYS A 23 0.26 -7.57 -11.64
C CYS A 23 -0.03 -7.61 -13.15
N ARG A 24 -0.91 -6.73 -13.63
CA ARG A 24 -1.21 -6.62 -15.07
C ARG A 24 -0.04 -6.11 -15.88
N ALA A 25 0.71 -5.14 -15.36
CA ALA A 25 1.91 -4.61 -16.01
C ALA A 25 2.99 -5.70 -16.20
N GLU A 26 3.09 -6.63 -15.23
CA GLU A 26 3.96 -7.82 -15.29
C GLU A 26 3.35 -8.99 -16.09
N GLY A 27 2.23 -8.78 -16.79
CA GLY A 27 1.60 -9.80 -17.63
C GLY A 27 0.86 -10.92 -16.87
N ILE A 28 0.67 -10.77 -15.56
CA ILE A 28 -0.02 -11.77 -14.74
C ILE A 28 -1.53 -11.71 -15.01
N PRO A 29 -2.18 -12.82 -15.40
CA PRO A 29 -3.60 -12.82 -15.76
C PRO A 29 -4.49 -12.58 -14.54
N MET A 30 -5.14 -11.42 -14.49
CA MET A 30 -6.09 -11.04 -13.44
C MET A 30 -7.53 -11.21 -13.90
N LYS A 31 -8.39 -11.80 -13.05
CA LYS A 31 -9.83 -11.92 -13.31
C LYS A 31 -10.55 -10.57 -13.19
N ALA A 32 -10.11 -9.73 -12.26
CA ALA A 32 -10.67 -8.41 -12.02
C ALA A 32 -9.85 -7.31 -12.70
N ARG A 33 -10.50 -6.21 -13.07
CA ARG A 33 -9.84 -4.99 -13.61
C ARG A 33 -9.89 -3.80 -12.68
N LYS A 34 -10.89 -3.77 -11.79
CA LYS A 34 -11.12 -2.68 -10.84
C LYS A 34 -11.48 -3.25 -9.47
N ILE A 35 -11.00 -2.59 -8.43
CA ILE A 35 -11.37 -2.88 -7.04
C ILE A 35 -12.58 -2.04 -6.65
N GLY A 36 -13.63 -2.71 -6.17
CA GLY A 36 -14.83 -2.06 -5.65
C GLY A 36 -14.56 -1.27 -4.36
N ALA A 37 -15.43 -0.31 -4.07
CA ALA A 37 -15.40 0.38 -2.78
C ALA A 37 -16.19 -0.40 -1.73
N SER A 38 -15.67 -0.42 -0.51
CA SER A 38 -16.40 -0.84 0.70
C SER A 38 -15.92 0.00 1.87
N SER A 39 -16.84 0.34 2.77
CA SER A 39 -16.52 1.13 3.95
C SER A 39 -16.04 0.25 5.10
N LEU A 40 -15.21 0.80 5.99
CA LEU A 40 -14.76 0.06 7.18
C LEU A 40 -15.95 -0.34 8.09
N ALA A 41 -17.05 0.42 8.08
CA ALA A 41 -18.24 0.13 8.86
C ALA A 41 -18.98 -1.14 8.38
N GLU A 42 -18.83 -1.52 7.10
CA GLU A 42 -19.41 -2.74 6.55
C GLU A 42 -18.64 -4.00 6.94
N MET A 43 -17.40 -3.85 7.43
CA MET A 43 -16.50 -4.96 7.79
C MET A 43 -16.82 -5.54 9.17
N LYS A 44 -18.02 -6.12 9.30
CA LYS A 44 -18.58 -6.65 10.56
C LYS A 44 -17.77 -7.78 11.20
N SER A 45 -16.92 -8.45 10.42
CA SER A 45 -16.08 -9.57 10.89
C SER A 45 -14.85 -9.11 11.68
N PHE A 46 -14.52 -7.82 11.71
CA PHE A 46 -13.38 -7.33 12.49
C PHE A 46 -13.70 -7.25 13.98
N ILE A 47 -13.04 -8.09 14.79
CA ILE A 47 -13.21 -8.12 16.25
C ILE A 47 -12.61 -6.86 16.89
N ALA A 48 -11.38 -6.51 16.51
CA ALA A 48 -10.70 -5.32 17.03
C ALA A 48 -10.98 -4.08 16.18
N ARG A 49 -11.15 -2.93 16.83
CA ARG A 49 -11.33 -1.64 16.16
C ARG A 49 -10.11 -1.33 15.29
N ARG A 50 -10.36 -0.83 14.08
CA ARG A 50 -9.31 -0.33 13.17
C ARG A 50 -9.32 1.19 13.16
N PRO A 51 -8.17 1.85 13.25
CA PRO A 51 -8.11 3.30 13.08
C PRO A 51 -8.50 3.66 11.65
N VAL A 52 -9.32 4.70 11.50
CA VAL A 52 -9.73 5.22 10.18
C VAL A 52 -8.59 5.94 9.47
N TYR A 53 -7.58 6.38 10.21
CA TYR A 53 -6.41 7.08 9.71
C TYR A 53 -5.15 6.53 10.36
N SER A 54 -4.26 5.97 9.55
CA SER A 54 -3.02 5.32 10.01
C SER A 54 -1.79 5.77 9.22
N VAL A 55 -1.86 6.91 8.54
CA VAL A 55 -0.69 7.50 7.87
C VAL A 55 0.25 8.06 8.93
N LEU A 56 1.53 7.73 8.82
CA LEU A 56 2.57 8.17 9.75
C LEU A 56 3.47 9.21 9.06
N SER A 57 3.78 10.29 9.76
CA SER A 57 4.78 11.27 9.29
C SER A 57 6.20 10.77 9.59
N SER A 58 6.99 10.57 8.53
CA SER A 58 8.43 10.26 8.61
C SER A 58 9.32 11.51 8.75
N ALA A 59 8.75 12.71 8.93
CA ALA A 59 9.51 13.97 8.92
C ALA A 59 10.66 14.01 9.94
N LYS A 60 10.47 13.41 11.13
CA LYS A 60 11.54 13.33 12.13
C LYS A 60 12.69 12.42 11.68
N TYR A 61 12.38 11.32 11.00
CA TYR A 61 13.40 10.43 10.42
C TYR A 61 14.17 11.15 9.31
N GLU A 62 13.46 11.88 8.44
CA GLU A 62 14.04 12.64 7.34
C GLU A 62 14.99 13.73 7.85
N ALA A 63 14.56 14.53 8.83
CA ALA A 63 15.39 15.59 9.41
C ALA A 63 16.67 15.06 10.07
N LEU A 64 16.63 13.85 10.66
CA LEU A 64 17.77 13.25 11.33
C LEU A 64 18.75 12.57 10.37
N THR A 65 18.26 12.04 9.25
CA THR A 65 19.06 11.20 8.35
C THR A 65 19.39 11.84 7.00
N GLY A 66 18.69 12.92 6.64
CA GLY A 66 18.74 13.53 5.30
C GLY A 66 18.12 12.63 4.21
N ARG A 67 17.40 11.56 4.58
CA ARG A 67 16.87 10.56 3.64
C ARG A 67 15.36 10.44 3.77
N ALA A 68 14.67 10.55 2.64
CA ALA A 68 13.24 10.25 2.54
C ALA A 68 12.99 8.77 2.21
N PRO A 69 12.00 8.11 2.84
CA PRO A 69 11.54 6.80 2.39
C PRO A 69 10.96 6.87 0.98
N ARG A 70 11.13 5.82 0.18
CA ARG A 70 10.56 5.75 -1.17
C ARG A 70 9.02 5.78 -1.16
N PRO A 71 8.38 6.23 -2.25
CA PRO A 71 6.92 6.13 -2.43
C PRO A 71 6.41 4.70 -2.25
N TRP A 72 5.23 4.56 -1.66
CA TRP A 72 4.65 3.23 -1.43
C TRP A 72 4.37 2.49 -2.74
N GLN A 73 4.02 3.20 -3.81
CA GLN A 73 3.73 2.61 -5.12
C GLN A 73 4.95 1.87 -5.70
N GLU A 74 6.13 2.47 -5.60
CA GLU A 74 7.39 1.85 -6.03
C GLU A 74 7.66 0.58 -5.24
N ALA A 75 7.44 0.61 -3.92
CA ALA A 75 7.65 -0.55 -3.08
C ALA A 75 6.79 -1.75 -3.46
N VAL A 76 5.54 -1.48 -3.85
CA VAL A 76 4.58 -2.50 -4.27
C VAL A 76 4.92 -3.03 -5.65
N SER A 77 5.25 -2.13 -6.59
CA SER A 77 5.65 -2.49 -7.94
C SER A 77 6.88 -3.41 -7.93
N ASP A 78 7.92 -3.02 -7.18
CA ASP A 78 9.12 -3.84 -7.01
C ASP A 78 8.77 -5.21 -6.40
N PHE A 79 7.92 -5.25 -5.37
CA PHE A 79 7.52 -6.51 -4.76
C PHE A 79 6.81 -7.44 -5.76
N VAL A 80 5.87 -6.92 -6.54
CA VAL A 80 5.16 -7.70 -7.56
C VAL A 80 6.11 -8.23 -8.62
N ARG A 81 6.94 -7.34 -9.20
CA ARG A 81 7.94 -7.72 -10.21
C ARG A 81 8.92 -8.77 -9.68
N ASP A 82 9.43 -8.60 -8.47
CA ASP A 82 10.55 -9.39 -7.98
C ASP A 82 10.14 -10.69 -7.26
N PHE A 83 8.92 -10.78 -6.73
CA PHE A 83 8.48 -11.93 -5.93
C PHE A 83 7.21 -12.59 -6.43
N VAL A 84 6.32 -11.86 -7.12
CA VAL A 84 5.05 -12.43 -7.61
C VAL A 84 5.20 -12.92 -9.05
N ALA A 85 5.79 -12.10 -9.94
CA ALA A 85 5.95 -12.45 -11.34
C ALA A 85 7.01 -13.53 -11.61
N LYS A 86 7.98 -13.70 -10.69
CA LYS A 86 9.07 -14.68 -10.79
C LYS A 86 8.74 -16.04 -10.18
N ARG A 87 7.52 -16.22 -9.65
CA ARG A 87 7.01 -17.50 -9.14
C ARG A 87 6.15 -18.20 -10.18
#